data_AF-A0A2E0QRH8-F1
#
_entry.id   AF-A0A2E0QRH8-F1
#
_cell.length_a   1.000
_cell.length_b   1.000
_cell.length_c   1.000
_cell.angle_alpha   90.00
_cell.angle_beta   90.00
_cell.angle_gamma   90.00
#
_symmetry.space_group_name_H-M   'P 1'
#
loop_
_entity.id
_entity.type
_entity.pdbx_description
1 polymer ?
#
loop_
_entity_poly.entity_id
_entity_poly.type
_entity_poly.pdbx_seq_one_letter_code
_entity_poly.pdbx_strand_id
1 'polypeptide(L)' 'MTLFELIAALLTVAAILGFVNAKFFKLPTTIGIMLLSLVFSLILVIVGLFAPGIELFAEKIVSQIDFEVVAG' A
#
# COMPACT_ATOMS: atom_id res chain seq x y z
N MET A 1 0.48 -4.55 -15.58
CA MET A 1 -0.66 -4.14 -14.74
C MET A 1 -1.29 -2.93 -15.39
N THR A 2 -2.56 -3.01 -15.75
CA THR A 2 -3.30 -1.84 -16.26
C THR A 2 -3.52 -0.82 -15.14
N LEU A 3 -3.76 0.45 -15.49
CA LEU A 3 -4.10 1.49 -14.51
C LEU A 3 -5.31 1.09 -13.65
N PHE A 4 -6.29 0.41 -14.24
CA PHE A 4 -7.46 -0.09 -13.53
C PHE A 4 -7.09 -1.13 -12.46
N GLU A 5 -6.23 -2.09 -12.79
CA GLU A 5 -5.74 -3.09 -11.84
C GLU A 5 -4.95 -2.46 -10.70
N LEU A 6 -4.12 -1.46 -10.99
CA LEU A 6 -3.39 -0.71 -9.98
C LEU A 6 -4.35 0.00 -9.00
N ILE A 7 -5.33 0.73 -9.54
CA ILE A 7 -6.34 1.43 -8.72
C ILE A 7 -7.13 0.43 -7.88
N ALA A 8 -7.55 -0.70 -8.46
CA ALA A 8 -8.27 -1.74 -7.75
C ALA A 8 -7.42 -2.34 -6.59
N ALA A 9 -6.13 -2.59 -6.82
CA ALA A 9 -5.21 -3.06 -5.79
C ALA A 9 -5.07 -2.04 -4.66
N LEU A 10 -4.87 -0.76 -4.97
CA LEU A 10 -4.77 0.32 -3.98
C LEU A 10 -6.06 0.46 -3.15
N LEU A 11 -7.23 0.40 -3.80
CA LEU A 11 -8.52 0.43 -3.13
C LEU A 11 -8.72 -0.77 -2.20
N THR A 12 -8.27 -1.96 -2.62
CA THR A 12 -8.33 -3.17 -1.79
C THR A 12 -7.49 -3.02 -0.53
N VAL A 13 -6.26 -2.50 -0.65
CA VAL A 13 -5.40 -2.19 0.50
C VAL A 13 -6.06 -1.15 1.41
N ALA A 14 -6.60 -0.07 0.85
CA ALA A 14 -7.31 0.96 1.62
C ALA A 14 -8.53 0.40 2.37
N ALA A 15 -9.30 -0.50 1.75
CA ALA A 15 -10.44 -1.16 2.36
C ALA A 15 -10.02 -2.08 3.51
N ILE A 16 -8.92 -2.83 3.36
CA ILE A 16 -8.35 -3.65 4.44
C ILE A 16 -7.94 -2.76 5.62
N LEU A 17 -7.21 -1.67 5.36
CA LEU A 17 -6.82 -0.73 6.42
C LEU A 17 -8.05 -0.11 7.10
N GLY A 18 -9.07 0.27 6.33
CA GLY A 18 -10.35 0.77 6.86
C GLY A 18 -11.10 -0.27 7.72
N PHE A 19 -11.12 -1.53 7.30
CA PHE A 19 -11.73 -2.63 8.07
C PHE A 19 -10.97 -2.89 9.38
N VAL A 20 -9.63 -2.92 9.32
CA VAL A 20 -8.78 -3.07 10.52
C VAL A 20 -9.00 -1.89 11.47
N ASN A 21 -9.10 -0.66 10.95
CA ASN A 21 -9.44 0.52 11.74
C ASN A 21 -10.77 0.35 12.47
N ALA A 22 -11.83 0.01 11.73
CA ALA A 22 -13.18 -0.14 12.26
C ALA A 22 -13.28 -1.25 13.30
N LYS A 23 -12.54 -2.36 13.11
CA LYS A 23 -12.59 -3.52 14.00
C LYS A 23 -11.75 -3.39 15.27
N PHE A 24 -10.54 -2.81 15.19
CA PHE A 24 -9.59 -2.81 16.30
C PHE A 24 -9.45 -1.47 17.02
N PHE A 25 -9.49 -0.34 16.30
CA PHE A 25 -9.14 0.96 16.87
C PHE A 25 -10.35 1.83 17.25
N LYS A 26 -11.51 1.64 16.61
CA LYS A 26 -12.75 2.44 16.85
C LYS A 26 -12.52 3.97 16.80
N LEU A 27 -11.48 4.41 16.12
CA LEU A 27 -11.14 5.82 15.96
C LEU A 27 -12.02 6.46 14.88
N PRO A 28 -12.24 7.79 14.93
CA PRO A 28 -12.87 8.53 13.83
C PRO A 28 -12.25 8.14 12.49
N THR A 29 -13.08 7.78 11.52
CA THR A 29 -12.70 7.05 10.28
C THR A 29 -11.48 7.66 9.58
N THR A 30 -11.40 8.99 9.49
CA THR A 30 -10.30 9.70 8.84
C THR A 30 -8.98 9.58 9.60
N ILE A 31 -9.01 9.70 10.94
CA ILE A 31 -7.82 9.63 11.79
C ILE A 31 -7.27 8.20 11.81
N GLY A 32 -8.17 7.24 11.89
CA GLY A 32 -7.82 5.82 11.93
C GLY A 32 -7.11 5.34 10.67
N ILE A 33 -7.61 5.70 9.49
CA ILE A 33 -6.96 5.35 8.22
C ILE A 33 -5.59 6.01 8.10
N MET A 34 -5.45 7.30 8.45
CA MET A 34 -4.15 7.97 8.41
C MET A 34 -3.12 7.31 9.33
N LEU A 35 -3.52 6.95 10.55
CA LEU A 35 -2.62 6.32 11.52
C LEU A 35 -2.22 4.91 11.09
N LEU A 36 -3.15 4.13 10.53
CA LEU A 36 -2.88 2.80 9.96
C LEU A 36 -1.95 2.86 8.76
N SER A 37 -2.10 3.85 7.87
CA SER A 37 -1.16 4.06 6.76
C SER A 37 0.25 4.39 7.24
N LEU A 38 0.37 5.19 8.30
CA LEU A 38 1.67 5.50 8.91
C LEU A 38 2.31 4.26 9.54
N VAL A 39 1.55 3.50 10.32
CA VAL A 39 2.02 2.24 10.91
C VAL A 39 2.41 1.23 9.83
N PHE A 40 1.62 1.11 8.78
CA PHE A 40 1.93 0.24 7.64
C PHE A 40 3.25 0.65 6.96
N SER A 41 3.47 1.96 6.76
CA SER A 41 4.74 2.47 6.25
C SER A 41 5.92 2.14 7.16
N LEU A 42 5.77 2.31 8.48
CA LEU A 42 6.78 1.93 9.47
C LEU A 42 7.09 0.43 9.43
N ILE A 43 6.06 -0.42 9.33
CA ILE A 43 6.23 -1.87 9.21
C ILE A 43 7.02 -2.21 7.94
N LEU A 44 6.72 -1.60 6.80
CA LEU A 44 7.45 -1.83 5.56
C LEU A 44 8.94 -1.46 5.70
N VAL A 45 9.25 -0.33 6.34
CA VAL A 45 10.65 0.08 6.60
C VAL A 45 11.36 -0.94 7.49
N ILE A 46 10.73 -1.36 8.58
CA ILE A 46 11.31 -2.35 9.50
C ILE A 46 11.53 -3.68 8.76
N VAL A 47 10.55 -4.15 8.00
CA VAL A 47 10.66 -5.38 7.21
C VAL A 47 11.82 -5.28 6.21
N GLY A 48 12.00 -4.13 5.54
CA GLY A 48 13.11 -3.92 4.61
C GLY A 48 14.49 -4.00 5.27
N LEU A 49 14.61 -3.61 6.55
CA LEU A 49 15.87 -3.73 7.30
C LEU A 49 16.24 -5.19 7.61
N PHE A 50 15.25 -6.07 7.80
CA PHE A 50 15.48 -7.48 8.13
C PHE A 50 15.42 -8.42 6.91
N ALA A 51 14.77 -8.00 5.82
CA ALA A 51 14.57 -8.80 4.62
C ALA A 51 15.22 -8.12 3.39
N PRO A 52 16.52 -8.34 3.13
CA PRO A 52 17.21 -7.71 2.00
C PRO A 52 16.64 -8.10 0.62
N GLY A 53 15.84 -9.16 0.53
CA GLY A 53 15.13 -9.55 -0.69
C GLY A 53 13.83 -8.78 -0.97
N ILE A 54 13.37 -7.94 -0.04
CA ILE A 54 12.12 -7.17 -0.22
C ILE A 54 12.26 -6.12 -1.33
N GLU A 55 13.46 -5.56 -1.51
CA GLU A 55 13.74 -4.53 -2.51
C GLU A 55 13.60 -5.09 -3.93
N LEU A 56 14.19 -6.26 -4.20
CA LEU A 56 14.05 -6.98 -5.46
C LEU A 56 12.59 -7.33 -5.77
N PHE A 57 11.80 -7.68 -4.75
CA PHE A 57 10.38 -7.94 -4.91
C PHE A 57 9.61 -6.67 -5.23
N ALA A 58 9.93 -5.56 -4.57
CA ALA A 58 9.33 -4.25 -4.83
C ALA A 58 9.66 -3.77 -6.26
N GLU A 59 10.91 -3.88 -6.69
CA GLU A 59 11.35 -3.54 -8.05
C GLU A 59 10.59 -4.36 -9.10
N LYS A 60 10.40 -5.66 -8.85
CA LYS A 60 9.65 -6.54 -9.74
C LYS A 60 8.15 -6.22 -9.80
N ILE A 61 7.57 -5.70 -8.72
CA ILE A 61 6.17 -5.23 -8.74
C ILE A 61 6.08 -3.94 -9.55
N VAL A 62 6.98 -2.99 -9.30
CA VAL A 62 6.98 -1.68 -9.98
C VAL A 62 7.27 -1.84 -11.47
N SER A 63 8.16 -2.74 -11.87
CA SER A 63 8.47 -2.99 -13.29
C SER A 63 7.32 -3.63 -14.08
N GLN A 64 6.33 -4.20 -13.40
CA GLN A 64 5.11 -4.72 -14.02
C GLN A 64 4.00 -3.68 -14.13
N ILE A 65 4.17 -2.49 -13.55
CA ILE A 65 3.24 -1.39 -13.69
C ILE A 65 3.54 -0.68 -15.00
N ASP A 66 2.57 -0.67 -15.90
CA ASP A 66 2.67 0.08 -17.14
C ASP A 66 2.35 1.54 -16.82
N PHE A 67 3.40 2.32 -16.52
CA PHE A 67 3.31 3.77 -16.43
C PHE A 67 3.26 4.32 -17.85
N GLU A 68 2.18 4.06 -18.59
CA GLU A 68 1.94 4.65 -19.89
C GLU A 68 1.80 6.16 -19.68
N VAL A 69 2.93 6.85 -19.77
CA VAL A 69 3.00 8.30 -19.84
C VAL A 69 2.33 8.64 -21.15
N VAL A 70 1.15 9.25 -21.08
CA VAL A 70 0.56 9.98 -22.20
C VAL A 70 1.54 11.12 -22.54
N ALA A 71 2.53 10.79 -23.35
CA ALA A 71 3.46 11.72 -23.96
C ALA A 71 2.88 12.09 -25.33
N GLY A 72 2.29 13.28 -25.40
CA GLY A 72 2.04 14.03 -26.64
C GLY A 72 0.84 13.59 -27.45
#